data_AF-T0ZPD7-F1
#
_entry.id   AF-T0ZPD7-F1
#
_cell.length_a   1.000
_cell.length_b   1.000
_cell.length_c   1.000
_cell.angle_alpha   90.00
_cell.angle_beta   90.00
_cell.angle_gamma   90.00
#
_symmetry.space_group_name_H-M   'P 1'
#
loop_
_entity.id
_entity.type
_entity.pdbx_description
1 polymer ?
#
loop_
_entity_poly.entity_id
_entity_poly.type
_entity_poly.pdbx_seq_one_letter_code
_entity_poly.pdbx_strand_id
1 'polypeptide(L)' 'MEHLTEIDHVAIAVRDLDAAVAWYAQVFGAVVVHREEVASDGVAEALVRVADSYVQLLTPLHDQSPVAR' A
#
# COMPACT_ATOMS: atom_id res chain seq x y z
N MET A 1 22.20 -22.37 3.40
CA MET A 1 20.94 -22.14 2.66
C MET A 1 20.26 -21.00 3.34
N GLU A 2 20.09 -19.88 2.65
CA GLU A 2 19.35 -18.75 3.21
C GLU A 2 17.87 -19.09 3.12
N HIS A 3 17.21 -19.10 4.28
CA HIS A 3 15.78 -19.34 4.41
C HIS A 3 15.04 -18.01 4.30
N LEU A 4 13.79 -18.05 3.84
CA LEU A 4 12.88 -16.90 3.87
C LEU A 4 12.59 -16.55 5.34
N THR A 5 12.89 -15.32 5.77
CA THR A 5 12.81 -14.91 7.18
C THR A 5 11.54 -14.12 7.50
N GLU A 6 11.11 -13.26 6.58
CA GLU A 6 10.01 -12.33 6.81
C GLU A 6 9.31 -11.90 5.51
N ILE A 7 8.16 -11.26 5.68
CA ILE A 7 7.46 -10.56 4.60
C ILE A 7 7.79 -9.07 4.77
N ASP A 8 8.35 -8.46 3.73
CA ASP A 8 8.58 -7.01 3.72
C ASP A 8 7.25 -6.25 3.70
N HIS A 9 6.40 -6.54 2.73
CA HIS A 9 5.07 -5.96 2.65
C HIS A 9 4.05 -6.86 1.93
N VAL A 10 2.78 -6.56 2.14
CA VAL A 10 1.66 -7.06 1.35
C VAL A 10 1.00 -5.89 0.64
N ALA A 11 1.04 -5.92 -0.69
CA ALA A 11 0.41 -4.92 -1.54
C ALA A 11 -1.07 -5.23 -1.76
N ILE A 12 -1.94 -4.23 -1.58
CA ILE A 12 -3.38 -4.30 -1.79
C ILE A 12 -3.79 -3.18 -2.73
N ALA A 13 -4.18 -3.55 -3.95
CA ALA A 13 -4.80 -2.63 -4.89
C ALA A 13 -6.19 -2.20 -4.37
N VAL A 14 -6.40 -0.89 -4.27
CA VAL A 14 -7.64 -0.28 -3.80
C VAL A 14 -8.15 0.70 -4.84
N ARG A 15 -9.47 0.88 -4.91
CA ARG A 15 -10.09 1.82 -5.86
C ARG A 15 -9.90 3.28 -5.47
N ASP A 16 -9.79 3.54 -4.16
CA ASP A 16 -9.65 4.86 -3.58
C ASP A 16 -8.68 4.74 -2.40
N LEU A 17 -7.52 5.37 -2.54
CA LEU A 17 -6.44 5.28 -1.56
C LEU A 17 -6.80 5.97 -0.24
N ASP A 18 -7.46 7.13 -0.30
CA ASP A 18 -7.81 7.88 0.90
C ASP A 18 -8.93 7.20 1.67
N ALA A 19 -9.93 6.66 0.97
CA ALA A 19 -10.98 5.86 1.60
C ALA A 19 -10.42 4.60 2.28
N ALA A 20 -9.46 3.92 1.63
CA ALA A 20 -8.81 2.75 2.21
C ALA A 20 -7.99 3.12 3.45
N VAL A 21 -7.18 4.18 3.39
CA VAL A 21 -6.41 4.66 4.54
C VAL A 21 -7.33 5.04 5.70
N ALA A 22 -8.41 5.77 5.43
CA ALA A 22 -9.38 6.15 6.46
C ALA A 22 -10.03 4.93 7.11
N TRP A 23 -10.34 3.89 6.33
CA TRP A 23 -10.88 2.64 6.85
C TRP A 23 -9.88 1.92 7.76
N TYR A 24 -8.61 1.81 7.35
CA TYR A 24 -7.56 1.20 8.18
C TYR A 24 -7.35 1.98 9.49
N ALA A 25 -7.38 3.32 9.43
CA ALA A 25 -7.32 4.16 10.63
C ALA A 25 -8.53 3.94 11.55
N GLN A 26 -9.74 3.87 11.00
CA GLN A 26 -10.96 3.70 11.79
C GLN A 26 -11.07 2.32 12.44
N VAL A 27 -10.74 1.26 11.70
CA VAL A 27 -10.95 -0.13 12.16
C VAL A 27 -9.81 -0.61 13.05
N PHE A 28 -8.58 -0.21 12.75
CA PHE A 28 -7.39 -0.72 13.44
C PHE A 28 -6.61 0.33 14.23
N GLY A 29 -7.01 1.61 14.17
CA GLY A 29 -6.19 2.70 14.72
C GLY A 29 -4.88 2.88 13.96
N ALA A 30 -4.82 2.40 12.72
CA ALA A 30 -3.60 2.37 11.93
C ALA A 30 -3.12 3.77 11.54
N VAL A 31 -1.80 3.93 11.46
CA VAL A 31 -1.15 5.17 11.00
C VAL A 31 -0.38 4.87 9.73
N VAL A 32 -0.57 5.73 8.74
CA VAL A 32 0.24 5.72 7.52
C VAL A 32 1.60 6.33 7.83
N VAL A 33 2.66 5.58 7.56
CA VAL A 33 4.04 6.00 7.84
C VAL A 33 4.74 6.57 6.60
N HIS A 34 4.20 6.30 5.41
CA HIS A 34 4.73 6.78 4.16
C HIS A 34 3.61 6.93 3.11
N ARG A 35 3.71 7.95 2.26
CA ARG A 35 2.86 8.15 1.09
C ARG A 35 3.70 8.69 -0.05
N GLU A 36 3.48 8.18 -1.25
CA GLU A 36 4.20 8.60 -2.45
C GLU A 36 3.35 8.38 -3.70
N GLU A 37 3.56 9.21 -4.71
CA GLU A 37 3.15 8.95 -6.09
C GLU A 37 4.37 8.45 -6.87
N VAL A 38 4.34 7.19 -7.28
CA VAL A 38 5.41 6.57 -8.05
C VAL A 38 5.05 6.68 -9.54
N ALA A 39 5.41 7.81 -10.14
CA ALA A 39 5.02 8.13 -11.51
C ALA A 39 5.55 7.13 -12.56
N SER A 40 6.72 6.51 -12.33
CA SER A 40 7.27 5.48 -13.23
C SER A 40 6.38 4.24 -13.32
N ASP A 41 5.70 3.93 -12.22
CA ASP A 41 4.90 2.73 -12.05
C ASP A 41 3.40 3.05 -12.21
N GLY A 42 3.06 4.33 -12.31
CA GLY A 42 1.70 4.81 -12.49
C GLY A 42 0.81 4.49 -11.28
N VAL A 43 1.34 4.58 -10.06
CA VAL A 43 0.61 4.28 -8.82
C VAL A 43 0.78 5.38 -7.77
N ALA A 44 -0.25 5.60 -6.97
CA ALA A 44 -0.16 6.29 -5.70
C ALA A 44 -0.27 5.26 -4.59
N GLU A 45 0.57 5.39 -3.56
CA GLU A 45 0.65 4.42 -2.47
C GLU A 45 0.68 5.04 -1.08
N ALA A 46 0.28 4.23 -0.10
CA ALA A 46 0.36 4.53 1.32
C ALA A 46 0.81 3.27 2.08
N LEU A 47 1.86 3.38 2.88
CA LEU A 47 2.34 2.30 3.74
C LEU A 47 1.77 2.43 5.15
N VAL A 48 1.08 1.39 5.59
CA VAL A 48 0.66 1.20 6.98
C VAL A 48 1.63 0.24 7.64
N ARG A 49 2.31 0.68 8.70
CA ARG A 49 3.28 -0.16 9.41
C ARG A 49 2.59 -1.19 10.29
N VAL A 50 3.04 -2.44 10.22
CA VAL A 50 2.61 -3.56 11.06
C VAL A 50 3.86 -4.27 11.59
N ALA A 51 4.24 -3.98 12.84
CA ALA A 51 5.54 -4.38 13.40
C ALA A 51 6.69 -3.97 12.45
N ASP A 52 7.41 -4.92 11.88
CA ASP A 52 8.54 -4.67 10.96
C ASP A 52 8.16 -4.87 9.48
N SER A 53 6.89 -5.17 9.20
CA SER A 53 6.34 -5.30 7.85
C SER A 53 5.37 -4.16 7.51
N TYR A 54 4.89 -4.13 6.28
CA TYR A 54 3.93 -3.12 5.82
C TYR A 54 2.71 -3.71 5.12
N VAL A 55 1.56 -3.06 5.30
CA VAL A 55 0.47 -3.13 4.34
C VAL A 55 0.62 -1.95 3.40
N GLN A 56 0.86 -2.22 2.13
CA GLN A 56 0.95 -1.21 1.08
C GLN A 56 -0.39 -1.11 0.39
N LEU A 57 -1.09 0.01 0.61
CA LEU A 57 -2.30 0.34 -0.12
C LEU A 57 -1.89 1.12 -1.35
N LEU A 58 -2.39 0.74 -2.53
CA LEU A 58 -2.06 1.43 -3.77
C LEU A 58 -3.25 1.56 -4.71
N THR A 59 -3.34 2.67 -5.42
CA THR A 59 -4.35 2.94 -6.44
C THR A 59 -3.65 3.34 -7.75
N PRO A 60 -4.18 2.93 -8.92
CA PRO A 60 -3.63 3.37 -10.19
C PRO A 60 -3.78 4.89 -10.36
N LEU A 61 -2.76 5.55 -10.91
CA LEU A 61 -2.83 6.96 -11.34
C LEU A 61 -3.48 7.10 -12.74
N HIS A 62 -3.47 6.03 -13.53
CA HIS A 62 -4.01 5.99 -14.89
C HIS A 62 -4.32 4.54 -15.32
N ASP A 63 -5.14 4.40 -16.36
CA ASP A 63 -5.62 3.10 -16.87
C ASP A 63 -4.52 2.15 -17.37
N GLN A 64 -3.34 2.68 -17.69
CA GLN A 64 -2.18 1.87 -18.10
C GLN A 64 -1.34 1.35 -16.94
N SER A 65 -1.74 1.65 -15.70
CA SER A 65 -1.01 1.21 -14.50
C SER A 65 -1.02 -0.32 -14.38
N PRO A 66 0.05 -0.95 -13.88
CA PRO A 66 0.10 -2.40 -13.66
C PRO A 66 -1.04 -2.94 -12.78
N VAL A 67 -1.61 -2.08 -11.92
CA VAL A 67 -2.66 -2.43 -10.96
C VAL A 67 -4.04 -1.85 -11.32
N ALA A 68 -4.22 -1.37 -12.55
CA ALA A 68 -5.49 -0.81 -13.01
C ALA A 68 -6.57 -1.86 -13.37
N ARG A 69 -6.31 -3.16 -13.17
CA ARG A 69 -7.15 -4.26 -13.67
C ARG A 69 -7.58 -5.21 -12.56
#